data_AF-A0A6A5KVD6-F1
#
_entry.id   AF-A0A6A5KVD6-F1
#
_cell.length_a   1.000
_cell.length_b   1.000
_cell.length_c   1.000
_cell.angle_alpha   90.00
_cell.angle_beta   90.00
_cell.angle_gamma   90.00
#
_symmetry.space_group_name_H-M   'P 1'
#
loop_
_entity.id
_entity.type
_entity.pdbx_description
1 polymer ?
#
loop_
_entity_poly.entity_id
_entity_poly.type
_entity_poly.pdbx_seq_one_letter_code
_entity_poly.pdbx_strand_id
1 'polypeptide(L)' 'MHRTVSIDYVVVTNGRVEMWMDGGACVGLRPGDHVVQRGTMHRWVNPSETEPARVLAVTLPCEPFVIPG' A
#
# COMPACT_ATOMS: atom_id res chain seq x y z
N MET A 1 -9.37 3.97 -4.81
CA MET A 1 -8.10 3.57 -5.44
C MET A 1 -7.45 4.84 -5.92
N HIS A 2 -6.16 5.03 -5.65
CA HIS A 2 -5.45 6.27 -5.98
C HIS A 2 -3.95 5.99 -6.21
N ARG A 3 -3.25 6.99 -6.74
CA ARG A 3 -1.79 7.03 -6.82
C ARG A 3 -1.27 8.39 -6.39
N THR A 4 -0.04 8.40 -5.93
CA THR A 4 0.73 9.59 -5.57
C THR A 4 2.04 9.60 -6.35
N VAL A 5 2.56 10.79 -6.67
CA VAL A 5 3.88 10.93 -7.30
C VAL A 5 4.94 10.87 -6.20
N SER A 6 5.17 9.66 -5.69
CA SER A 6 6.03 9.41 -4.54
C SER A 6 6.61 7.99 -4.58
N ILE A 7 7.65 7.80 -3.78
CA ILE A 7 8.03 6.47 -3.28
C ILE A 7 7.58 6.38 -1.81
N ASP A 8 6.83 5.32 -1.49
CA ASP A 8 6.29 5.12 -0.15
C ASP A 8 6.85 3.85 0.46
N TYR A 9 7.36 3.95 1.68
CA TYR A 9 7.73 2.81 2.51
C TYR A 9 6.62 2.57 3.51
N VAL A 10 5.85 1.51 3.30
CA VAL A 10 4.70 1.17 4.15
C VAL A 10 5.02 -0.10 4.93
N VAL A 11 4.91 -0.02 6.25
CA VAL A 11 5.13 -1.15 7.16
C VAL A 11 3.84 -1.44 7.89
N VAL A 12 3.38 -2.68 7.84
CA VAL A 12 2.22 -3.10 8.62
C VAL A 12 2.67 -3.29 10.08
N THR A 13 2.05 -2.56 10.99
CA THR A 13 2.43 -2.57 12.42
C THR A 13 1.42 -3.30 13.29
N ASN A 14 0.16 -3.39 12.85
CA ASN A 14 -0.90 -4.13 13.55
C ASN A 14 -1.98 -4.62 12.58
N GLY A 15 -2.57 -5.78 12.87
CA GLY A 15 -3.69 -6.34 12.10
C GLY A 15 -3.28 -6.85 10.71
N ARG A 16 -4.29 -7.27 9.93
CA ARG A 16 -4.13 -7.67 8.52
C ARG A 16 -4.53 -6.51 7.62
N VAL A 17 -3.83 -6.34 6.51
CA VAL A 17 -4.18 -5.34 5.49
C VAL A 17 -4.16 -6.00 4.12
N GLU A 18 -5.13 -5.67 3.27
CA GLU A 18 -5.11 -6.04 1.86
C GLU A 18 -4.71 -4.83 1.01
N MET A 19 -3.68 -5.01 0.20
CA MET A 19 -3.27 -4.03 -0.80
C MET A 19 -3.76 -4.48 -2.17
N TRP A 20 -4.71 -3.72 -2.70
CA TRP A 20 -5.27 -3.90 -4.04
C TRP A 20 -4.54 -3.00 -5.03
N MET A 21 -4.23 -3.53 -6.20
CA MET A 21 -3.53 -2.89 -7.30
C MET A 21 -4.37 -2.95 -8.59
N ASP A 22 -3.84 -2.38 -9.68
CA ASP A 22 -4.44 -2.50 -11.01
C ASP A 22 -4.60 -3.97 -11.44
N GLY A 23 -5.55 -4.22 -12.35
CA GLY A 23 -5.86 -5.58 -12.83
C GLY A 23 -6.53 -6.49 -11.80
N GLY A 24 -6.94 -5.95 -10.64
CA GLY A 24 -7.59 -6.72 -9.58
C GLY A 24 -6.61 -7.53 -8.72
N ALA A 25 -5.30 -7.35 -8.91
CA ALA A 25 -4.30 -7.99 -8.08
C ALA A 25 -4.44 -7.53 -6.62
N CYS A 26 -4.37 -8.48 -5.69
CA CYS A 26 -4.49 -8.23 -4.26
C CYS A 26 -3.43 -9.02 -3.49
N VAL A 27 -2.78 -8.37 -2.53
CA VAL A 27 -1.82 -9.00 -1.63
C VAL A 27 -2.30 -8.78 -0.19
N GLY A 28 -2.39 -9.87 0.57
CA GLY A 28 -2.67 -9.82 2.01
C GLY A 28 -1.37 -9.71 2.81
N LEU A 29 -1.28 -8.67 3.63
CA LEU A 29 -0.12 -8.30 4.42
C LEU A 29 -0.41 -8.45 5.91
N ARG A 30 0.60 -8.81 6.69
CA ARG A 30 0.58 -9.09 8.13
C ARG A 30 1.56 -8.17 8.86
N PRO A 31 1.47 -8.04 10.20
CA PRO A 31 2.41 -7.23 10.96
C PRO A 31 3.87 -7.66 10.70
N GLY A 32 4.73 -6.69 10.41
CA GLY A 32 6.11 -6.92 10.01
C GLY A 32 6.34 -6.99 8.49
N ASP A 33 5.28 -7.08 7.67
CA ASP A 33 5.43 -6.99 6.22
C ASP A 33 5.69 -5.55 5.78
N HIS A 34 6.50 -5.41 4.73
CA HIS A 34 6.94 -4.13 4.17
C HIS A 34 6.57 -4.04 2.70
N VAL A 35 6.10 -2.87 2.27
CA VAL A 35 5.80 -2.55 0.88
C VAL A 35 6.62 -1.35 0.47
N VAL A 36 7.30 -1.46 -0.67
CA VAL A 36 7.92 -0.34 -1.38
C VAL A 36 6.97 0.05 -2.52
N GLN A 37 6.14 1.07 -2.31
CA GLN A 37 5.19 1.58 -3.28
C GLN A 37 5.90 2.53 -4.23
N ARG A 38 6.00 2.17 -5.52
CA ARG A 38 6.73 2.96 -6.52
C ARG A 38 5.76 3.77 -7.38
N GLY A 39 4.95 4.60 -6.73
CA GLY A 39 3.92 5.47 -7.33
C GLY A 39 2.80 4.74 -8.09
N THR A 40 2.67 3.43 -7.86
CA THR A 40 1.65 2.55 -8.44
C THR A 40 0.26 2.82 -7.88
N MET A 41 -0.77 2.57 -8.69
CA MET A 41 -2.16 2.68 -8.29
C MET A 41 -2.46 1.65 -7.19
N HIS A 42 -3.06 2.09 -6.09
CA HIS A 42 -3.31 1.22 -4.96
C HIS A 42 -4.53 1.60 -4.13
N ARG A 43 -5.01 0.62 -3.36
CA ARG A 43 -6.05 0.77 -2.33
C ARG A 43 -5.71 -0.15 -1.16
N TRP A 44 -5.78 0.40 0.04
CA TRP A 44 -5.62 -0.34 1.28
C TRP A 44 -7.00 -0.67 1.87
N VAL A 45 -7.21 -1.92 2.24
CA VAL A 45 -8.44 -2.40 2.86
C VAL A 45 -8.09 -3.14 4.15
N ASN A 46 -8.74 -2.81 5.25
CA ASN A 46 -8.75 -3.68 6.43
C ASN A 46 -9.83 -4.75 6.19
N PRO A 47 -9.48 -6.03 6.03
CA PRO A 47 -10.46 -7.09 5.78
C PRO A 47 -11.19 -7.55 7.06
N SER A 48 -10.76 -7.08 8.24
CA SER A 48 -11.39 -7.45 9.51
C SER A 48 -12.65 -6.63 9.76
N GLU A 49 -13.72 -7.31 10.18
CA GLU A 49 -14.98 -6.68 10.59
C GLU A 49 -14.96 -6.20 12.05
N THR A 50 -14.03 -6.72 12.86
CA THR A 50 -14.02 -6.51 14.32
C THR A 50 -12.75 -5.84 14.84
N GLU A 51 -11.62 -5.98 14.13
CA GLU A 51 -10.30 -5.54 14.61
C GLU A 51 -9.70 -4.44 13.73
N PRO A 52 -9.02 -3.44 14.30
CA PRO A 52 -8.34 -2.41 13.53
C PRO A 52 -7.01 -2.91 12.93
N ALA A 53 -6.65 -2.33 11.78
CA ALA A 53 -5.32 -2.47 11.20
C ALA A 53 -4.56 -1.14 11.27
N ARG A 54 -3.23 -1.21 11.35
CA ARG A 54 -2.35 -0.03 11.38
C ARG A 54 -1.15 -0.23 10.49
N VAL A 55 -0.85 0.79 9.69
CA VAL A 55 0.38 0.90 8.91
C VAL A 55 1.14 2.15 9.33
N LEU A 56 2.47 2.08 9.27
CA LEU A 56 3.34 3.25 9.26
C LEU A 56 3.73 3.49 7.82
N ALA A 57 3.50 4.71 7.31
CA ALA A 57 3.90 5.09 5.97
C ALA A 57 4.87 6.26 6.03
N VAL A 58 5.99 6.13 5.33
CA VAL A 58 6.91 7.24 5.04
C VAL A 58 6.84 7.52 3.54
N THR A 59 6.34 8.70 3.20
CA THR A 59 6.06 9.12 1.82
C THR A 59 7.12 10.14 1.40
N LEU A 60 7.86 9.87 0.34
CA LEU A 60 8.86 10.80 -0.19
C LEU A 60 8.43 11.28 -1.59
N PRO A 61 8.41 12.59 -1.88
CA PRO A 61 8.09 13.07 -3.21
C PRO A 61 9.13 12.58 -4.22
N CYS A 62 8.71 12.39 -5.47
CA CYS A 62 9.61 12.08 -6.57
C CYS A 62 9.27 12.90 -7.82
N GLU A 63 10.13 12.87 -8.83
CA GLU A 63 9.82 13.47 -10.13
C GLU A 63 8.67 12.71 -10.81
N PRO A 64 7.77 13.39 -11.54
CA PRO A 64 6.73 12.72 -12.31
C PRO A 64 7.30 11.69 -13.30
N PHE A 65 6.68 10.52 -13.36
CA PHE A 65 7.11 9.44 -14.26
C PHE A 65 5.91 8.69 -14.86
N VAL A 66 6.17 8.03 -15.99
CA VAL A 66 5.25 7.09 -16.63
C VAL A 66 5.51 5.70 -16.07
N ILE A 67 4.46 5.03 -15.58
CA ILE A 67 4.56 3.64 -15.15
C ILE A 67 4.48 2.78 -16.42
N PRO A 68 5.49 1.95 -16.72
CA PRO A 68 5.38 0.96 -17.78
C PRO A 68 4.26 -0.02 -17.43
N GLY A 69 3.38 -0.28 -18.40
CA GLY A 69 2.35 -1.32 -18.29
C GLY A 69 2.96 -2.71 -18.17
#